data_AF-A0A2V8FYS0-F1
#
_entry.id   AF-A0A2V8FYS0-F1
#
_cell.length_a   1.000
_cell.length_b   1.000
_cell.length_c   1.000
_cell.angle_alpha   90.00
_cell.angle_beta   90.00
_cell.angle_gamma   90.00
#
_symmetry.space_group_name_H-M   'P 1'
#
loop_
_entity.id
_entity.type
_entity.pdbx_description
1 polymer ?
#
loop_
_entity_poly.entity_id
_entity_poly.type
_entity_poly.pdbx_seq_one_letter_code
_entity_poly.pdbx_strand_id
1 'polypeptide(L)'
;MHQCRELDPGTVGAKYFPDSPLTIVPLAVALAAVTDSAEAAVLLATNIGGDSDSVASIAGAIVGARCPETVNDEWYAVVEMVNGHDLTSLAEALSERRC
;
A
#
# COMPACT_ATOMS: atom_id res chain seq x y z
N MET A 1 -5.80 24.48 -33.50
CA MET A 1 -6.38 23.42 -32.64
C MET A 1 -5.22 22.62 -32.09
N HIS A 2 -4.87 22.79 -30.82
CA HIS A 2 -3.88 21.94 -30.18
C HIS A 2 -4.51 20.55 -30.02
N GLN A 3 -3.90 19.56 -30.66
CA GLN A 3 -4.27 18.16 -30.52
C GLN A 3 -3.97 17.78 -29.06
N CYS A 4 -5.01 17.61 -28.23
CA CYS A 4 -4.86 16.97 -26.93
C CYS A 4 -4.36 15.56 -27.20
N ARG A 5 -3.07 15.34 -27.01
CA ARG A 5 -2.45 14.03 -27.12
C ARG A 5 -3.00 13.21 -25.95
N GLU A 6 -3.78 12.17 -26.24
CA GLU A 6 -4.23 11.22 -25.23
C GLU A 6 -3.01 10.76 -24.43
N LEU A 7 -3.03 11.02 -23.12
CA LEU A 7 -1.97 10.61 -22.22
C LEU A 7 -2.15 9.12 -21.96
N ASP A 8 -1.22 8.32 -22.44
CA ASP A 8 -1.16 6.90 -22.09
C ASP A 8 -0.81 6.77 -20.58
N PRO A 9 -1.70 6.18 -19.75
CA PRO A 9 -1.46 6.05 -18.31
C PRO A 9 -0.16 5.30 -17.99
N GLY A 10 0.19 4.28 -18.79
CA GLY A 10 1.43 3.52 -18.61
C GLY A 10 2.67 4.39 -18.78
N THR A 11 2.70 5.22 -19.83
CA THR A 11 3.80 6.15 -20.11
C THR A 11 3.91 7.25 -19.04
N VAL A 12 2.78 7.75 -18.53
CA VAL A 12 2.77 8.73 -17.44
C VAL A 12 3.28 8.09 -16.15
N GLY A 13 2.77 6.91 -15.79
CA GLY A 13 3.22 6.15 -14.63
C GLY A 13 4.72 5.88 -14.66
N ALA A 14 5.23 5.28 -15.73
CA ALA A 14 6.65 4.96 -15.85
C ALA A 14 7.57 6.20 -15.78
N LYS A 15 7.08 7.37 -16.19
CA LYS A 15 7.85 8.62 -16.17
C LYS A 15 7.90 9.28 -14.79
N TYR A 16 6.78 9.30 -14.07
CA TYR A 16 6.65 10.02 -12.80
C TYR A 16 6.76 9.12 -11.56
N PHE A 17 6.47 7.83 -11.71
CA PHE A 17 6.48 6.79 -10.68
C PHE A 17 7.16 5.52 -11.24
N PRO A 18 8.48 5.57 -11.50
CA PRO A 18 9.18 4.43 -12.09
C PRO A 18 9.20 3.25 -11.11
N ASP A 19 9.07 2.04 -11.65
CA ASP A 19 9.14 0.78 -10.89
C ASP A 19 10.59 0.44 -10.56
N SER A 20 11.14 1.15 -9.57
CA SER A 20 12.50 1.01 -9.09
C SER A 20 12.52 0.93 -7.57
N PRO A 21 13.33 0.04 -6.97
CA PRO A 21 13.48 0.00 -5.50
C PRO A 21 13.86 1.36 -4.89
N LEU A 22 14.57 2.20 -5.66
CA LEU A 22 14.98 3.55 -5.24
C LEU A 22 13.83 4.56 -5.18
N THR A 23 12.65 4.21 -5.69
CA THR A 23 11.43 5.05 -5.64
C THR A 23 10.34 4.41 -4.79
N ILE A 24 10.21 3.07 -4.81
CA ILE A 24 9.18 2.33 -4.05
C ILE A 24 9.30 2.56 -2.54
N VAL A 25 10.45 2.25 -1.95
CA VAL A 25 10.63 2.33 -0.48
C VAL A 25 10.55 3.78 0.00
N PRO A 26 11.24 4.76 -0.62
CA PRO A 26 11.12 6.16 -0.20
C PRO A 26 9.69 6.70 -0.32
N LEU A 27 8.96 6.35 -1.38
CA LEU A 27 7.56 6.76 -1.52
C LEU A 27 6.69 6.15 -0.42
N ALA A 28 6.81 4.86 -0.15
CA ALA A 28 6.04 4.19 0.90
C ALA A 28 6.31 4.80 2.29
N VAL A 29 7.58 5.04 2.63
CA VAL A 29 7.96 5.68 3.89
C VAL A 29 7.46 7.12 3.95
N ALA A 30 7.52 7.88 2.85
CA ALA A 30 7.00 9.23 2.78
C ALA A 30 5.49 9.27 3.02
N LEU A 31 4.72 8.37 2.38
CA LEU A 31 3.28 8.23 2.61
C LEU A 31 3.00 7.91 4.08
N ALA A 32 3.69 6.92 4.64
CA ALA A 32 3.53 6.56 6.05
C ALA A 32 3.90 7.70 7.03
N ALA A 33 4.82 8.59 6.65
CA ALA A 33 5.21 9.74 7.45
C ALA A 33 4.18 10.88 7.44
N VAL A 34 3.33 10.96 6.41
CA VAL A 34 2.34 12.05 6.24
C VAL A 34 0.90 11.61 6.45
N THR A 35 0.66 10.33 6.72
CA THR A 35 -0.67 9.77 7.01
C THR A 35 -0.74 9.18 8.41
N ASP A 36 -1.88 9.38 9.09
CA ASP A 36 -2.21 8.76 10.38
C ASP A 36 -3.40 7.77 10.25
N SER A 37 -3.64 7.25 9.04
CA SER A 37 -4.63 6.21 8.77
C SER A 37 -4.06 5.21 7.76
N ALA A 38 -4.09 3.93 8.11
CA ALA A 38 -3.61 2.84 7.26
C ALA A 38 -4.46 2.73 6.00
N GLU A 39 -5.78 2.85 6.12
CA GLU A 39 -6.69 2.95 4.99
C GLU A 39 -6.30 4.11 4.06
N ALA A 40 -6.11 5.32 4.61
CA ALA A 40 -5.73 6.48 3.80
C ALA A 40 -4.38 6.29 3.11
N ALA A 41 -3.38 5.71 3.79
CA ALA A 41 -2.07 5.42 3.23
C ALA A 41 -2.16 4.44 2.04
N VAL A 42 -2.94 3.38 2.19
CA VAL A 42 -3.18 2.36 1.14
C VAL A 42 -3.96 2.95 -0.02
N LEU A 43 -5.02 3.74 0.23
CA LEU A 43 -5.77 4.44 -0.83
C LEU A 43 -4.87 5.39 -1.61
N LEU A 44 -4.04 6.18 -0.94
CA LEU A 44 -3.11 7.08 -1.62
C LEU A 44 -2.09 6.30 -2.46
N ALA A 45 -1.46 5.28 -1.89
CA ALA A 45 -0.48 4.46 -2.60
C ALA A 45 -1.08 3.78 -3.85
N THR A 46 -2.26 3.19 -3.73
CA THR A 46 -2.96 2.51 -4.84
C THR A 46 -3.41 3.47 -5.94
N ASN A 47 -3.67 4.74 -5.61
CA ASN A 47 -4.08 5.76 -6.59
C ASN A 47 -2.91 6.56 -7.21
N ILE A 48 -1.67 6.42 -6.70
CA ILE A 48 -0.49 7.06 -7.29
C ILE A 48 -0.06 6.37 -8.59
N GLY A 49 -0.23 5.05 -8.68
CA GLY A 49 0.23 4.23 -9.82
C GLY A 49 1.71 3.81 -9.72
N GLY A 50 2.22 3.16 -10.78
CA GLY A 50 3.49 2.42 -10.74
C GLY A 50 3.34 1.09 -9.97
N ASP A 51 4.39 0.69 -9.25
CA ASP A 51 4.41 -0.44 -8.31
C ASP A 51 3.60 -0.16 -7.03
N SER A 52 2.30 0.07 -7.24
CA SER A 52 1.38 0.56 -6.23
C SER A 52 1.05 -0.48 -5.15
N ASP A 53 1.09 -1.77 -5.47
CA ASP A 53 0.88 -2.87 -4.53
C ASP A 53 2.04 -2.99 -3.53
N SER A 54 3.28 -2.86 -3.99
CA SER A 54 4.44 -2.84 -3.09
C SER A 54 4.45 -1.59 -2.21
N VAL A 55 4.16 -0.41 -2.79
CA VAL A 55 4.09 0.85 -2.04
C VAL A 55 2.96 0.81 -0.99
N ALA A 56 1.77 0.32 -1.37
CA ALA A 56 0.63 0.19 -0.47
C ALA A 56 0.90 -0.82 0.64
N SER A 57 1.53 -1.96 0.34
CA SER A 57 1.88 -2.97 1.34
C SER A 57 2.83 -2.41 2.39
N ILE A 58 3.89 -1.70 1.97
CA ILE A 58 4.87 -1.13 2.90
C ILE A 58 4.25 0.03 3.70
N ALA A 59 3.59 0.98 3.05
CA ALA A 59 3.00 2.14 3.72
C ALA A 59 1.88 1.72 4.69
N GLY A 60 0.98 0.84 4.24
CA GLY A 60 -0.09 0.28 5.04
C GLY A 60 0.42 -0.51 6.23
N ALA A 61 1.49 -1.30 6.09
CA ALA A 61 2.10 -2.02 7.21
C ALA A 61 2.70 -1.07 8.26
N ILE A 62 3.41 -0.02 7.85
CA ILE A 62 4.01 0.95 8.77
C ILE A 62 2.92 1.70 9.55
N VAL A 63 1.88 2.18 8.85
CA VAL A 63 0.81 2.95 9.49
C VAL A 63 -0.12 2.05 10.29
N GLY A 64 -0.45 0.85 9.80
CA GLY A 64 -1.25 -0.14 10.52
C GLY A 64 -0.57 -0.64 11.80
N ALA A 65 0.76 -0.68 11.84
CA ALA A 65 1.49 -0.95 13.09
C ALA A 65 1.44 0.22 14.09
N ARG A 66 1.31 1.47 13.62
CA ARG A 66 1.24 2.68 14.45
C ARG A 66 -0.18 3.01 14.91
N CYS A 67 -1.17 2.77 14.05
CA CYS A 67 -2.58 3.14 14.16
C CYS A 67 -3.46 1.95 13.74
N PRO A 68 -3.43 0.83 14.49
CA PRO A 68 -4.09 -0.42 14.08
C PRO A 68 -5.61 -0.30 13.90
N GLU A 69 -6.26 0.59 14.65
CA GLU A 69 -7.69 0.89 14.54
C GLU A 69 -8.10 1.53 13.21
N THR A 70 -7.14 1.93 12.38
CA THR A 70 -7.36 2.56 11.08
C THR A 70 -7.20 1.59 9.90
N VAL A 71 -6.92 0.32 10.18
CA VAL A 71 -6.93 -0.75 9.18
C VAL A 71 -8.38 -1.04 8.82
N ASN A 72 -8.66 -1.15 7.52
CA ASN A 72 -10.03 -1.37 7.04
C ASN A 72 -10.43 -2.85 7.21
N ASP A 73 -11.37 -3.12 8.11
CA ASP A 73 -11.86 -4.46 8.42
C ASP A 73 -12.56 -5.14 7.22
N GLU A 74 -13.22 -4.37 6.34
CA GLU A 74 -13.88 -4.94 5.16
C GLU A 74 -12.85 -5.48 4.16
N TRP A 75 -11.74 -4.77 3.95
CA TRP A 75 -10.65 -5.24 3.09
C TRP A 75 -10.00 -6.50 3.64
N TYR A 76 -9.76 -6.54 4.95
CA TYR A 76 -9.27 -7.74 5.63
C TYR A 76 -10.21 -8.93 5.43
N ALA A 77 -11.52 -8.73 5.66
CA ALA A 77 -12.52 -9.78 5.48
C ALA A 77 -12.56 -10.33 4.04
N VAL A 78 -12.38 -9.47 3.04
CA VAL A 78 -12.28 -9.89 1.63
C VAL A 78 -11.04 -10.73 1.38
N VAL A 79 -9.88 -10.30 1.86
CA VAL A 79 -8.60 -11.02 1.69
C VAL A 79 -8.67 -12.41 2.34
N GLU A 80 -9.21 -12.51 3.55
CA GLU A 80 -9.41 -13.77 4.27
C GLU A 80 -10.37 -14.70 3.52
N MET A 81 -11.52 -14.18 3.08
CA MET A 81 -12.51 -14.95 2.32
C MET A 81 -11.94 -15.52 1.02
N VAL A 82 -11.11 -14.75 0.30
CA VAL A 82 -10.57 -15.15 -1.00
C VAL A 82 -9.39 -16.11 -0.85
N ASN A 83 -8.47 -15.82 0.09
CA ASN A 83 -7.24 -16.59 0.23
C ASN A 83 -7.40 -17.82 1.12
N GLY A 84 -8.41 -17.85 1.99
CA GLY A 84 -8.62 -18.95 2.93
C GLY A 84 -7.45 -19.14 3.91
N HIS A 85 -6.67 -18.08 4.13
CA HIS A 85 -5.62 -18.05 5.14
C HIS A 85 -6.20 -17.52 6.45
N ASP A 86 -5.54 -17.84 7.57
CA ASP A 86 -5.84 -17.28 8.88
C ASP A 86 -4.67 -16.35 9.27
N LEU A 87 -4.69 -15.13 8.72
CA LEU A 87 -3.62 -14.15 8.94
C LEU A 87 -3.55 -13.72 10.41
N THR A 88 -4.66 -13.77 11.14
CA THR A 88 -4.70 -13.46 12.58
C THR A 88 -3.93 -14.50 13.38
N SER A 89 -4.21 -15.81 13.20
CA SER A 89 -3.45 -16.87 13.87
C SER A 89 -1.96 -16.83 13.51
N LEU A 90 -1.62 -16.50 12.25
CA LEU A 90 -0.23 -16.33 11.85
C LEU A 90 0.44 -15.16 12.58
N ALA A 91 -0.23 -14.01 12.68
CA ALA A 91 0.27 -12.84 13.39
C ALA A 91 0.47 -13.13 14.89
N GLU A 92 -0.47 -13.84 15.53
CA GLU A 92 -0.36 -14.29 16.93
C GLU A 92 0.86 -15.20 17.12
N ALA A 93 1.00 -16.23 16.28
CA ALA A 93 2.13 -17.16 16.34
C ALA A 93 3.49 -16.47 16.13
N LEU A 94 3.56 -15.44 15.27
CA LEU A 94 4.76 -14.62 15.10
C LEU A 94 5.04 -13.74 16.33
N SER A 95 4.00 -13.15 16.92
CA SER A 95 4.10 -12.33 18.12
C SER A 95 4.60 -13.13 19.33
N GLU A 96 4.12 -14.37 19.49
CA GLU A 96 4.57 -15.30 20.55
C GLU A 96 6.05 -15.70 20.41
N ARG A 97 6.60 -15.64 19.20
CA ARG A 97 8.03 -15.94 18.93
C ARG A 97 8.93 -14.72 19.05
N ARG A 98 8.40 -13.56 19.40
CA ARG A 98 9.20 -12.36 19.65
C ARG A 98 9.96 -12.53 20.97
N CYS A 99 11.24 -12.90 20.89
CA CYS A 99 12.17 -12.91 22.02
C CYS A 99 12.38 -11.50 22.61
#